data_AF-A0A352D5T0-F1
#
_entry.id   AF-A0A352D5T0-F1
#
_cell.length_a   1.000
_cell.length_b   1.000
_cell.length_c   1.000
_cell.angle_alpha   90.00
_cell.angle_beta   90.00
_cell.angle_gamma   90.00
#
_symmetry.space_group_name_H-M   'P 1'
#
loop_
_entity.id
_entity.type
_entity.pdbx_description
1 polymer ?
#
loop_
_entity_poly.entity_id
_entity_poly.type
_entity_poly.pdbx_seq_one_letter_code
_entity_poly.pdbx_strand_id
1 'polypeptide(L)' 'MAIVKRSKKLENLVEQKILEFFGDPDSGLTLKKSFLTILKKRMRKAQKLAPHSTVLKQYGISSVGVTL' A
#
# COMPACT_ATOMS: atom_id res chain seq x y z
N MET A 1 -10.86 -12.97 13.51
CA MET A 1 -10.68 -13.07 12.05
C MET A 1 -11.90 -12.63 11.22
N ALA A 2 -13.13 -13.08 11.52
CA ALA A 2 -14.31 -12.73 10.69
C ALA A 2 -14.69 -11.24 10.66
N ILE A 3 -14.50 -10.51 11.77
CA ILE A 3 -14.85 -9.08 11.89
C ILE A 3 -13.92 -8.20 11.05
N VAL A 4 -12.60 -8.43 11.12
CA VAL A 4 -11.57 -7.73 10.31
C VAL A 4 -11.77 -7.97 8.81
N LYS A 5 -12.18 -9.19 8.44
CA LYS A 5 -12.49 -9.53 7.04
C LYS A 5 -13.75 -8.80 6.54
N ARG A 6 -14.72 -8.55 7.43
CA ARG A 6 -15.95 -7.82 7.14
C ARG A 6 -15.71 -6.30 7.02
N SER A 7 -14.81 -5.72 7.83
CA SER A 7 -14.42 -4.31 7.71
C SER A 7 -13.66 -4.05 6.40
N LYS A 8 -12.72 -4.93 6.03
CA LYS A 8 -12.00 -4.80 4.75
C LYS A 8 -12.93 -4.88 3.54
N LYS A 9 -13.94 -5.75 3.60
CA LYS A 9 -14.96 -5.85 2.54
C LYS A 9 -15.75 -4.53 2.40
N LEU A 10 -16.12 -3.90 3.51
CA LEU A 10 -16.83 -2.63 3.48
C LEU A 10 -15.94 -1.49 2.96
N GLU A 11 -14.69 -1.41 3.41
CA GLU A 11 -13.71 -0.44 2.90
C GLU A 11 -13.56 -0.54 1.38
N ASN A 12 -13.38 -1.75 0.87
CA ASN A 12 -13.23 -1.97 -0.57
C ASN A 12 -14.51 -1.58 -1.34
N LEU A 13 -15.70 -1.82 -0.78
CA LEU A 13 -16.97 -1.40 -1.40
C LEU A 13 -17.11 0.13 -1.43
N VAL A 14 -16.66 0.81 -0.38
CA VAL A 14 -16.66 2.28 -0.31
C VAL A 14 -15.67 2.85 -1.33
N GLU A 15 -14.44 2.33 -1.38
CA GLU A 15 -13.41 2.73 -2.35
C GLU A 15 -13.88 2.52 -3.79
N GLN A 16 -14.47 1.36 -4.09
CA GLN A 16 -15.04 1.06 -5.40
C GLN A 16 -16.11 2.09 -5.77
N LYS A 17 -17.02 2.44 -4.85
CA LYS A 17 -18.06 3.43 -5.13
C LYS A 17 -17.47 4.82 -5.35
N ILE A 18 -16.47 5.23 -4.57
CA ILE A 18 -15.78 6.51 -4.78
C ILE A 18 -15.16 6.57 -6.19
N LEU A 19 -14.44 5.53 -6.61
CA LEU A 19 -13.83 5.46 -7.95
C LEU A 19 -14.88 5.41 -9.07
N GLU A 20 -16.02 4.75 -8.86
CA GLU A 20 -17.13 4.74 -9.83
C GLU A 20 -17.73 6.14 -10.04
N PHE A 21 -17.88 6.93 -8.97
CA PHE A 21 -18.51 8.25 -9.04
C PHE A 21 -17.54 9.36 -9.47
N PHE A 22 -16.30 9.33 -8.99
CA PHE A 22 -15.33 10.41 -9.17
C PHE A 22 -14.21 10.07 -10.16
N GLY A 23 -14.12 8.80 -10.58
CA GLY A 23 -13.03 8.31 -11.40
C GLY A 23 -11.75 8.05 -10.58
N ASP A 24 -10.71 7.61 -11.28
CA ASP A 24 -9.38 7.49 -10.70
C ASP A 24 -8.75 8.89 -10.57
N PRO A 25 -8.46 9.37 -9.34
CA PRO A 25 -7.85 10.67 -9.12
C PRO A 25 -6.46 10.81 -9.75
N ASP A 26 -5.80 9.68 -10.04
CA ASP A 26 -4.51 9.63 -10.69
C ASP A 26 -4.61 9.53 -12.22
N SER A 27 -5.83 9.44 -12.77
CA SER A 27 -6.04 9.35 -14.22
C SER A 27 -5.49 10.58 -14.94
N GLY A 28 -4.71 10.34 -16.00
CA GLY A 28 -4.07 11.40 -16.79
C GLY A 28 -2.84 12.03 -16.13
N LEU A 29 -2.47 11.64 -14.90
CA LEU A 29 -1.22 12.09 -14.30
C LEU A 29 -0.02 11.40 -14.97
N THR A 30 0.92 12.22 -15.43
CA THR A 30 2.19 11.71 -15.94
C THR A 30 3.20 11.58 -14.81
N LEU A 31 3.84 10.42 -14.70
CA LEU A 31 4.95 10.25 -13.78
C LEU A 31 6.07 11.24 -14.14
N LYS A 32 6.53 12.01 -13.15
CA LYS A 32 7.71 12.87 -13.32
C LYS A 32 8.90 12.01 -13.78
N LYS A 33 9.56 12.40 -14.87
CA LYS A 33 10.72 11.67 -15.43
C LYS A 33 11.82 11.45 -14.39
N SER A 34 12.04 12.40 -13.49
CA SER A 34 12.99 12.29 -12.37
C SER A 34 12.63 11.14 -11.41
N PHE A 35 11.36 11.00 -11.07
CA PHE A 35 10.87 9.91 -10.23
C PHE A 35 11.02 8.55 -10.94
N LEU A 36 10.66 8.47 -12.23
CA LEU A 36 10.81 7.25 -13.03
C LEU A 36 12.26 6.75 -13.08
N THR A 37 13.23 7.66 -13.23
CA THR A 37 14.66 7.34 -13.25
C THR A 37 15.12 6.74 -11.92
N ILE A 38 14.70 7.32 -10.79
CA ILE A 38 15.03 6.80 -9.46
C ILE A 38 14.38 5.43 -9.23
N LEU A 39 13.12 5.26 -9.64
CA LEU A 39 12.39 4.01 -9.52
C LEU A 39 13.09 2.90 -10.30
N LYS A 40 13.43 3.13 -11.57
CA LYS A 40 14.18 2.17 -12.41
C LYS A 40 15.53 1.81 -11.78
N LYS A 41 16.26 2.78 -11.22
CA LYS A 41 17.53 2.53 -10.51
C LYS A 41 17.34 1.62 -9.30
N ARG A 42 16.26 1.81 -8.53
CA ARG A 42 15.93 0.98 -7.35
C ARG A 42 15.53 -0.44 -7.76
N MET A 43 14.71 -0.59 -8.79
CA MET A 43 14.23 -1.90 -9.27
C MET A 43 15.36 -2.78 -9.81
N ARG A 44 16.43 -2.21 -10.36
CA ARG A 44 17.61 -2.97 -10.82
C ARG A 44 18.44 -3.55 -9.69
N LYS A 45 18.27 -3.07 -8.46
CA LYS A 45 18.99 -3.57 -7.29
C LYS A 45 18.13 -4.65 -6.62
N ALA A 46 18.74 -5.76 -6.23
CA ALA A 46 18.06 -6.75 -5.38
C ALA A 46 17.49 -6.05 -4.14
N GLN A 47 16.19 -6.23 -3.90
CA GLN A 47 15.54 -5.62 -2.77
C GLN A 47 16.14 -6.20 -1.48
N LYS A 48 16.55 -5.31 -0.57
CA LYS A 48 16.91 -5.73 0.78
C LYS A 48 15.61 -5.96 1.53
N LEU A 49 15.35 -7.21 1.89
CA LEU A 49 14.25 -7.54 2.77
C LEU A 49 14.63 -7.14 4.19
N ALA A 50 13.69 -6.51 4.90
CA ALA A 50 13.80 -6.27 6.33
C ALA A 50 12.97 -7.33 7.07
N PRO A 51 13.45 -7.87 8.21
CA PRO A 51 12.62 -8.71 9.06
C PRO A 51 11.35 -7.98 9.48
N HIS A 52 10.23 -8.70 9.53
CA HIS A 52 8.93 -8.12 9.87
C HIS A 52 8.94 -7.40 11.23
N SER A 53 9.62 -7.97 12.22
CA SER A 53 9.80 -7.37 13.55
C SER A 53 10.52 -6.02 13.52
N THR A 54 11.51 -5.86 12.64
CA THR A 54 12.24 -4.60 12.45
C THR A 54 11.30 -3.52 11.89
N VAL A 55 10.45 -3.87 10.93
CA VAL A 55 9.47 -2.96 10.33
C VAL A 55 8.42 -2.55 11.37
N LEU A 56 7.88 -3.52 12.12
CA LEU A 56 6.91 -3.24 13.19
C LEU A 56 7.45 -2.26 14.23
N LYS A 57 8.69 -2.46 14.68
CA LYS A 57 9.37 -1.57 15.62
C LYS A 57 9.59 -0.17 15.04
N GLN A 58 9.98 -0.08 13.77
CA GLN A 58 10.26 1.20 13.11
C GLN A 58 9.01 2.07 12.94
N TYR A 59 7.87 1.46 12.67
CA TYR A 59 6.60 2.18 12.43
C TYR A 59 5.67 2.21 13.67
N GLY A 60 6.17 1.83 14.84
CA GLY A 60 5.41 1.91 16.10
C GLY A 60 4.21 0.97 16.18
N ILE A 61 4.18 -0.08 15.35
CA ILE A 61 3.13 -1.09 15.38
C ILE A 61 3.57 -2.18 16.34
N SER A 62 3.07 -2.16 17.57
CA SER A 62 3.24 -3.25 18.52
C SER A 62 2.69 -4.55 17.90
N SER A 63 3.37 -5.67 18.09
CA SER A 63 3.04 -7.01 17.54
C SER A 63 1.68 -7.58 17.95
N VAL A 64 0.81 -6.77 18.56
CA VAL A 64 -0.54 -7.12 18.94
C VAL A 64 -1.45 -6.92 17.72
N GLY A 65 -1.60 -7.97 16.90
CA GLY A 65 -2.81 -8.13 16.10
C GLY A 65 -2.69 -8.20 14.58
N VAL A 66 -1.51 -8.39 13.99
CA VAL A 66 -1.40 -8.71 12.56
C VAL A 66 -1.03 -10.18 12.38
N THR A 67 -2.02 -11.05 12.51
CA THR A 67 -1.96 -12.42 12.00
C THR A 67 -2.44 -12.37 10.55
N LEU A 68 -1.53 -12.66 9.60
CA LEU A 68 -1.85 -12.86 8.18
C LEU A 68 -2.85 -14.02 8.01
#